data_AF-K8EDL8-F1
#
_entry.id   AF-K8EDL8-F1
#
_cell.length_a   1.000
_cell.length_b   1.000
_cell.length_c   1.000
_cell.angle_alpha   90.00
_cell.angle_beta   90.00
_cell.angle_gamma   90.00
#
_symmetry.space_group_name_H-M   'P 1'
#
loop_
_entity.id
_entity.type
_entity.pdbx_description
1 polymer ?
#
loop_
_entity_poly.entity_id
_entity_poly.type
_entity_poly.pdbx_seq_one_letter_code
_entity_poly.pdbx_strand_id
1 'polypeptide(L)' 'MGFWGTTFAFCVLEGACAVYINATGIRGANHLKHLLSVTAVTCMWMMWAIIYMAQMYPLVQPVRNKGE' A
#
# COMPACT_ATOMS: atom_id res chain seq x y z
N MET A 1 10.22 4.10 8.68
CA MET A 1 9.24 5.13 8.24
C MET A 1 8.01 4.99 9.13
N GLY A 2 7.49 6.09 9.68
CA GLY A 2 6.26 6.06 10.47
C GLY A 2 5.02 5.81 9.59
N PHE A 3 3.89 5.49 10.21
CA PHE A 3 2.59 5.26 9.53
C PHE A 3 2.32 6.25 8.39
N TRP A 4 2.41 7.54 8.72
CA TRP A 4 2.15 8.65 7.79
C TRP A 4 3.12 8.73 6.62
N GLY A 5 4.40 8.40 6.84
CA GLY A 5 5.41 8.44 5.78
C GLY A 5 5.16 7.39 4.71
N THR A 6 4.83 6.17 5.11
CA THR A 6 4.53 5.09 4.15
C THR A 6 3.19 5.34 3.44
N THR A 7 2.17 5.83 4.14
CA THR A 7 0.90 6.23 3.50
C THR A 7 1.11 7.28 2.43
N PHE A 8 1.92 8.31 2.71
CA PHE A 8 2.28 9.32 1.72
C PHE A 8 3.00 8.72 0.51
N ALA A 9 3.92 7.77 0.72
CA ALA A 9 4.60 7.08 -0.38
C ALA A 9 3.62 6.32 -1.29
N PHE A 10 2.60 5.64 -0.74
CA PHE A 10 1.56 4.97 -1.53
C PHE A 10 0.69 5.98 -2.30
N CYS A 11 0.36 7.13 -1.72
CA CYS A 11 -0.35 8.20 -2.44
C CYS A 11 0.46 8.75 -3.63
N VAL A 12 1.76 8.97 -3.44
CA VAL A 12 2.67 9.40 -4.53
C VAL A 12 2.75 8.34 -5.62
N LEU A 13 2.82 7.06 -5.25
CA LEU A 13 2.84 5.94 -6.18
C LEU A 13 1.56 5.88 -7.03
N GLU A 14 0.39 6.04 -6.42
CA GLU A 14 -0.87 6.10 -7.17
C GLU A 14 -0.90 7.28 -8.15
N GLY A 15 -0.45 8.46 -7.70
CA GLY A 15 -0.32 9.63 -8.58
C GLY A 15 0.61 9.37 -9.77
N ALA A 16 1.74 8.70 -9.55
CA ALA A 16 2.67 8.33 -10.60
C ALA A 16 2.05 7.33 -11.60
N CYS A 17 1.32 6.32 -11.11
CA CYS A 17 0.59 5.38 -11.96
C CYS A 17 -0.47 6.10 -12.80
N ALA A 18 -1.23 7.03 -12.22
CA ALA A 18 -2.23 7.80 -12.95
C ALA A 18 -1.61 8.67 -14.06
N VAL A 19 -0.48 9.34 -13.78
CA VAL A 19 0.26 10.11 -14.79
C VAL A 19 0.75 9.21 -15.92
N TYR A 20 1.30 8.04 -15.58
CA TYR A 20 1.77 7.08 -16.57
C TYR A 20 0.65 6.53 -17.47
N ILE A 21 -0.51 6.21 -16.89
CA ILE A 21 -1.69 5.73 -17.64
C ILE A 21 -2.19 6.83 -18.58
N ASN A 22 -2.21 8.09 -18.15
CA ASN A 22 -2.61 9.21 -18.99
C ASN A 22 -1.61 9.49 -20.13
N ALA A 23 -0.30 9.32 -19.88
CA ALA A 23 0.75 9.52 -20.89
C ALA A 23 0.81 8.41 -21.95
N THR A 24 0.52 7.17 -21.58
CA THR A 24 0.68 5.98 -22.46
C THR A 24 -0.65 5.40 -22.96
N GLY A 25 -1.77 5.94 -22.49
CA GLY A 25 -3.10 5.37 -22.67
C GLY A 25 -3.74 5.65 -24.03
N ILE A 26 -4.03 4.59 -24.79
CA ILE A 26 -4.85 4.66 -26.01
C ILE A 26 -6.30 5.02 -25.63
N ARG A 27 -6.92 5.96 -26.36
CA ARG A 27 -8.32 6.39 -26.17
C ARG A 27 -9.25 5.17 -26.10
N GLY A 28 -9.91 4.96 -24.95
CA GLY A 28 -10.92 3.93 -24.74
C GLY A 28 -10.69 3.01 -23.53
N ALA A 29 -9.43 2.65 -23.22
CA ALA A 29 -9.13 1.70 -22.14
C ALA A 29 -8.64 2.35 -20.82
N ASN A 30 -8.47 3.68 -20.80
CA ASN A 30 -7.81 4.38 -19.70
C ASN A 30 -8.62 4.30 -18.40
N HIS A 31 -9.95 4.31 -18.47
CA HIS A 31 -10.79 4.21 -17.27
C HIS A 31 -10.60 2.89 -16.51
N LEU A 32 -10.60 1.76 -17.24
CA LEU A 32 -10.37 0.45 -16.63
C LEU A 32 -8.96 0.35 -16.03
N LYS A 33 -7.94 0.89 -16.70
CA LYS A 33 -6.56 0.91 -16.20
C LYS A 33 -6.43 1.73 -14.91
N HIS A 34 -7.08 2.90 -14.85
CA HIS A 34 -7.12 3.73 -13.64
C HIS A 34 -7.81 2.99 -12.48
N LEU A 35 -8.97 2.38 -12.74
CA LEU A 35 -9.68 1.61 -11.70
C LEU A 35 -8.86 0.44 -11.16
N LEU A 36 -8.18 -0.32 -12.04
CA LEU A 36 -7.30 -1.40 -11.60
C LEU A 36 -6.12 -0.87 -10.77
N SER A 37 -5.50 0.24 -11.19
CA SER A 37 -4.39 0.88 -10.47
C SER A 37 -4.82 1.26 -9.06
N VAL A 38 -5.86 2.11 -8.95
CA VAL A 38 -6.37 2.60 -7.66
C VAL A 38 -6.71 1.43 -6.73
N THR A 39 -7.41 0.42 -7.26
CA THR A 39 -7.84 -0.73 -6.46
C THR A 39 -6.64 -1.55 -5.97
N ALA A 40 -5.66 -1.81 -6.83
CA ALA A 40 -4.47 -2.56 -6.48
C ALA A 40 -3.62 -1.83 -5.43
N VAL A 41 -3.37 -0.53 -5.62
CA VAL A 41 -2.58 0.28 -4.69
C VAL A 41 -3.28 0.41 -3.34
N THR A 42 -4.60 0.61 -3.35
CA THR A 42 -5.40 0.66 -2.10
C THR A 42 -5.34 -0.67 -1.36
N CYS A 43 -5.44 -1.81 -2.08
CA CYS A 43 -5.34 -3.14 -1.49
C CYS A 43 -3.97 -3.39 -0.83
N MET A 44 -2.89 -3.04 -1.53
CA MET A 44 -1.52 -3.16 -1.01
C MET A 44 -1.31 -2.27 0.23
N TRP A 45 -1.82 -1.03 0.18
CA TRP A 45 -1.76 -0.12 1.32
C TRP A 45 -2.54 -0.64 2.53
N MET A 46 -3.76 -1.16 2.33
CA MET A 46 -4.58 -1.73 3.41
C MET A 46 -3.88 -2.91 4.10
N MET A 47 -3.32 -3.84 3.32
CA MET A 47 -2.61 -4.99 3.88
C MET A 47 -1.42 -4.55 4.74
N TRP A 48 -0.62 -3.61 4.23
CA TRP A 48 0.49 -3.03 5.00
C TRP A 48 0.00 -2.32 6.27
N ALA A 49 -1.05 -1.49 6.17
CA ALA A 49 -1.59 -0.72 7.28
C ALA A 49 -2.10 -1.61 8.42
N ILE A 50 -2.79 -2.71 8.09
CA ILE A 50 -3.29 -3.67 9.08
C ILE A 50 -2.14 -4.33 9.84
N ILE A 51 -1.11 -4.80 9.13
CA ILE A 51 0.07 -5.43 9.74
C ILE A 51 0.80 -4.43 10.64
N TYR A 52 0.97 -3.19 10.17
CA TYR A 52 1.62 -2.14 10.94
C TYR A 52 0.85 -1.85 12.25
N MET A 53 -0.47 -1.65 12.16
CA MET A 53 -1.31 -1.39 13.33
C MET A 53 -1.32 -2.54 14.33
N ALA A 54 -1.33 -3.79 13.85
CA ALA A 54 -1.27 -4.98 14.71
C ALA A 54 0.02 -5.04 15.57
N GLN A 55 1.09 -4.38 15.11
CA GLN A 55 2.39 -4.38 15.79
C GLN A 55 2.61 -3.15 16.69
N MET A 56 1.74 -2.13 16.67
CA MET A 56 1.96 -0.90 17.45
C MET A 56 1.76 -1.12 18.97
N TYR A 57 0.79 -1.94 19.36
CA TYR A 57 0.51 -2.27 20.76
C TYR A 57 0.23 -3.79 20.88
N PRO A 58 1.27 -4.63 20.81
CA PRO A 58 1.08 -6.08 20.84
C PRO A 58 0.57 -6.52 22.22
N LEU A 59 -0.53 -7.29 22.23
CA LEU A 59 -1.08 -7.88 23.45
C LEU A 59 -0.27 -9.11 23.91
N VAL A 60 0.36 -9.81 22.97
CA VAL A 60 1.16 -11.00 23.22
C VAL A 60 2.60 -10.70 22.87
N GLN A 61 3.48 -10.82 23.87
CA GLN A 61 4.92 -10.73 23.65
C GLN A 61 5.48 -12.11 23.24
N PRO A 62 6.45 -12.14 22.31
CA PRO A 62 7.08 -13.41 21.93
C PRO A 62 7.86 -13.98 23.12
N VAL A 63 7.45 -15.17 23.58
CA VAL A 63 8.20 -15.92 24.59
C VAL A 63 9.32 -16.68 23.88
N ARG A 64 10.55 -16.23 24.07
CA ARG A 64 11.72 -16.92 23.53
C ARG A 64 12.13 -18.00 24.52
N ASN A 65 11.87 -19.28 24.20
CA ASN A 65 12.46 -20.36 24.97
C ASN A 65 13.97 -20.35 24.69
N LYS A 66 14.77 -19.99 25.70
CA LYS A 66 16.23 -20.04 25.58
C LYS A 66 16.60 -21.51 25.66
N GLY A 67 16.66 -22.17 24.50
CA GLY A 67 17.30 -23.47 24.39
C GLY A 67 18.78 -23.27 24.72
N GLU A 68 19.17 -23.72 25.91
CA GLU A 68 20.53 -23.85 26.46
C GLU A 68 21.39 -22.57 26.49
#